data_AF-A0A142XTZ2-F1
#
_entry.id   AF-A0A142XTZ2-F1
#
_cell.length_a   1.000
_cell.length_b   1.000
_cell.length_c   1.000
_cell.angle_alpha   90.00
_cell.angle_beta   90.00
_cell.angle_gamma   90.00
#
_symmetry.space_group_name_H-M   'P 1'
#
loop_
_entity.id
_entity.type
_entity.pdbx_description
1 polymer ?
#
loop_
_entity_poly.entity_id
_entity_poly.type
_entity_poly.pdbx_seq_one_letter_code
_entity_poly.pdbx_strand_id
1 'polypeptide(L)'
;MGVRFPARVTAGGGLYLEYDGRDVPDVGTVVADYEEGCQLVVTATTLSGYPIEDVIRGRLGAIKFVKGGFHLFRDDPTRGASFPARMEQAPEPASFESVEPPRNDTEALWENFLECVRAKRQSTFSPPDLGAVAVTTAAMAVQSYRTGKALFWDREKRAVTTADSTWAERWEKRSKQGAKPNQVFGWSGGDGGVVQPPPHQSLAGPWLNGKDPAV
;
A
#
# COMPACT_ATOMS: atom_id res chain seq x y z
N MET A 1 -4.94 7.74 2.65
CA MET A 1 -3.71 7.01 3.03
C MET A 1 -2.53 7.90 3.47
N GLY A 2 -2.59 9.24 3.33
CA GLY A 2 -1.51 10.11 3.87
C GLY A 2 -0.18 10.03 3.12
N VAL A 3 -0.17 9.47 1.90
CA VAL A 3 1.01 9.35 1.03
C VAL A 3 0.89 10.31 -0.17
N ARG A 4 2.00 10.51 -0.89
CA ARG A 4 2.05 11.29 -2.14
C ARG A 4 2.60 10.41 -3.27
N PHE A 5 3.64 10.82 -3.95
CA PHE A 5 4.24 10.05 -5.03
C PHE A 5 4.86 8.74 -4.50
N PRO A 6 4.71 7.62 -5.22
CA PRO A 6 5.40 6.38 -4.87
C PRO A 6 6.91 6.58 -5.00
N ALA A 7 7.70 5.80 -4.27
CA ALA A 7 9.15 5.76 -4.46
C ALA A 7 9.55 4.76 -5.53
N ARG A 8 8.84 3.63 -5.59
CA ARG A 8 9.10 2.53 -6.52
C ARG A 8 7.78 1.96 -7.03
N VAL A 9 7.71 1.63 -8.32
CA VAL A 9 6.56 0.94 -8.93
C VAL A 9 7.05 -0.24 -9.74
N THR A 10 6.35 -1.37 -9.62
CA THR A 10 6.48 -2.51 -10.52
C THR A 10 5.09 -2.99 -10.93
N ALA A 11 4.94 -3.41 -12.18
CA ALA A 11 3.67 -3.92 -12.69
C ALA A 11 3.87 -5.18 -13.52
N GLY A 12 2.87 -6.06 -13.50
CA GLY A 12 2.84 -7.31 -14.25
C GLY A 12 1.42 -7.67 -14.65
N GLY A 13 1.28 -8.76 -15.41
CA GLY A 13 0.00 -9.14 -15.99
C GLY A 13 0.14 -9.60 -17.44
N GLY A 14 -0.98 -9.78 -18.12
CA GLY A 14 -0.99 -10.16 -19.53
C GLY A 14 -2.38 -10.35 -20.12
N LEU A 15 -2.38 -10.57 -21.43
CA LEU A 15 -3.51 -11.08 -22.20
C LEU A 15 -3.47 -12.60 -22.12
N TYR A 16 -4.43 -13.21 -21.43
CA TYR A 16 -4.46 -14.64 -21.13
C TYR A 16 -5.67 -15.35 -21.74
N LEU A 17 -6.69 -14.61 -22.20
CA LEU A 17 -7.90 -15.14 -22.82
C LEU A 17 -8.41 -14.27 -23.97
N GLU A 18 -8.54 -12.96 -23.78
CA GLU A 18 -9.19 -12.08 -24.75
C GLU A 18 -8.20 -11.61 -25.82
N TYR A 19 -7.97 -12.46 -26.82
CA TYR A 19 -7.09 -12.17 -27.97
C TYR A 19 -7.81 -11.36 -29.07
N ASP A 20 -8.39 -10.22 -28.71
CA ASP A 20 -9.20 -9.36 -29.60
C ASP A 20 -8.40 -8.25 -30.31
N GLY A 21 -7.08 -8.22 -30.12
CA GLY A 21 -6.17 -7.23 -30.70
C GLY A 21 -5.92 -5.99 -29.83
N ARG A 22 -6.49 -5.91 -28.62
CA ARG A 22 -6.15 -4.84 -27.67
C ARG A 22 -4.78 -5.05 -27.03
N ASP A 23 -4.20 -3.95 -26.57
CA ASP A 23 -2.93 -3.95 -25.83
C ASP A 23 -3.11 -3.84 -24.31
N VAL A 24 -4.35 -3.75 -23.82
CA VAL A 24 -4.68 -3.69 -22.40
C VAL A 24 -4.64 -5.12 -21.83
N PRO A 25 -4.02 -5.40 -20.68
CA PRO A 25 -4.02 -6.75 -20.10
C PRO A 25 -5.41 -7.24 -19.68
N ASP A 26 -5.62 -8.55 -19.70
CA ASP A 26 -6.79 -9.20 -19.09
C ASP A 26 -6.67 -9.22 -17.58
N VAL A 27 -5.46 -9.49 -17.09
CA VAL A 27 -5.08 -9.49 -15.69
C VAL A 27 -3.91 -8.53 -15.55
N GLY A 28 -4.00 -7.59 -14.61
CA GLY A 28 -2.94 -6.64 -14.31
C GLY A 28 -2.76 -6.47 -12.81
N THR A 29 -1.52 -6.37 -12.36
CA THR A 29 -1.19 -6.07 -10.97
C THR A 29 -0.12 -4.98 -10.92
N VAL A 30 -0.39 -3.95 -10.12
CA VAL A 30 0.52 -2.85 -9.82
C VAL A 30 0.91 -2.94 -8.36
N VAL A 31 2.20 -2.85 -8.10
CA VAL A 31 2.77 -2.74 -6.76
C VAL A 31 3.52 -1.41 -6.69
N ALA A 32 3.03 -0.50 -5.85
CA ALA A 32 3.65 0.80 -5.61
C ALA A 32 4.12 0.89 -4.16
N ASP A 33 5.42 1.06 -3.98
CA ASP A 33 6.07 1.18 -2.68
C ASP A 33 6.27 2.65 -2.29
N TYR A 34 6.11 2.95 -1.00
CA TYR A 34 6.23 4.29 -0.44
C TYR A 34 7.35 4.35 0.60
N GLU A 35 8.04 5.49 0.70
CA GLU A 35 9.12 5.67 1.70
C GLU A 35 8.56 5.70 3.12
N GLU A 36 7.27 5.96 3.26
CA GLU A 36 6.49 5.90 4.50
C GLU A 36 6.38 4.47 5.07
N GLY A 37 6.80 3.44 4.32
CA GLY A 37 6.81 2.04 4.78
C GLY A 37 5.50 1.29 4.54
N CYS A 38 4.70 1.76 3.59
CA CYS A 38 3.50 1.06 3.12
C CYS A 38 3.61 0.72 1.63
N GLN A 39 2.77 -0.21 1.19
CA GLN A 39 2.68 -0.66 -0.19
C GLN A 39 1.23 -0.60 -0.65
N LEU A 40 1.00 -0.04 -1.83
CA LEU A 40 -0.27 -0.14 -2.54
C LEU A 40 -0.16 -1.30 -3.53
N VAL A 41 -1.09 -2.25 -3.44
CA VAL A 41 -1.25 -3.32 -4.41
C VAL A 41 -2.62 -3.17 -5.05
N VAL A 42 -2.65 -2.90 -6.35
CA VAL A 42 -3.88 -2.85 -7.14
C VAL A 42 -3.81 -3.99 -8.12
N THR A 43 -4.81 -4.87 -8.09
CA THR A 43 -4.99 -5.87 -9.14
C THR A 43 -6.32 -5.63 -9.85
N ALA A 44 -6.40 -6.05 -11.11
CA ALA A 44 -7.60 -5.99 -11.92
C ALA A 44 -7.62 -7.21 -12.83
N THR A 45 -8.82 -7.74 -13.07
CA THR A 45 -9.04 -8.86 -13.99
C THR A 45 -10.38 -8.74 -14.68
N THR A 46 -10.43 -9.00 -15.99
CA THR A 46 -11.70 -9.19 -16.75
C THR A 46 -12.12 -10.65 -16.81
N LEU A 47 -11.27 -11.58 -16.35
CA LEU A 47 -11.45 -13.03 -16.53
C LEU A 47 -12.12 -13.73 -15.35
N SER A 48 -12.28 -13.03 -14.22
CA SER A 48 -12.82 -13.60 -13.00
C SER A 48 -14.01 -12.79 -12.52
N GLY A 49 -15.11 -13.50 -12.20
CA GLY A 49 -16.25 -12.93 -11.49
C GLY A 49 -16.06 -12.81 -9.97
N TYR A 50 -14.97 -13.38 -9.43
CA TYR A 50 -14.66 -13.23 -8.01
C TYR A 50 -14.12 -11.82 -7.73
N PRO A 51 -14.72 -11.07 -6.78
CA PRO A 51 -14.33 -9.69 -6.52
C PRO A 51 -12.96 -9.59 -5.87
N ILE A 52 -12.27 -8.50 -6.14
CA ILE A 52 -11.03 -8.14 -5.46
C ILE A 52 -11.40 -7.39 -4.19
N GLU A 53 -10.81 -7.78 -3.06
CA GLU A 53 -11.10 -7.14 -1.78
C GLU A 53 -10.35 -5.83 -1.62
N ASP A 54 -11.08 -4.79 -1.23
CA ASP A 54 -10.49 -3.52 -0.80
C ASP A 54 -10.16 -3.59 0.68
N VAL A 55 -8.86 -3.70 1.00
CA VAL A 55 -8.40 -3.87 2.37
C VAL A 55 -7.18 -3.00 2.66
N ILE A 56 -7.26 -2.22 3.73
CA ILE A 56 -6.09 -1.59 4.35
C ILE A 56 -5.61 -2.51 5.47
N ARG A 57 -4.34 -2.92 5.42
CA ARG A 57 -3.72 -3.80 6.42
C ARG A 57 -2.64 -3.03 7.17
N GLY A 58 -2.66 -3.13 8.49
CA GLY A 58 -1.67 -2.50 9.36
C GLY A 58 -1.32 -3.40 10.54
N ARG A 59 -0.40 -2.92 11.37
CA ARG A 59 0.12 -3.69 12.52
C ARG A 59 -0.92 -3.94 13.61
N LEU A 60 -1.89 -3.05 13.76
CA LEU A 60 -2.90 -3.09 14.83
C LEU A 60 -4.23 -3.69 14.35
N GLY A 61 -4.31 -4.08 13.08
CA GLY A 61 -5.56 -4.53 12.49
C GLY A 61 -5.67 -4.28 10.99
N ALA A 62 -6.87 -4.52 10.47
CA ALA A 62 -7.22 -4.28 9.08
C ALA A 62 -8.60 -3.63 8.97
N ILE A 63 -8.79 -2.88 7.89
CA ILE A 63 -10.07 -2.32 7.48
C ILE A 63 -10.42 -2.95 6.14
N LYS A 64 -11.55 -3.66 6.06
CA LYS A 64 -12.08 -4.20 4.80
C LYS A 64 -13.32 -3.44 4.40
N PHE A 65 -13.29 -2.81 3.23
CA PHE A 65 -14.43 -2.10 2.71
C PHE A 65 -15.46 -3.09 2.14
N VAL A 66 -16.73 -2.82 2.44
CA VAL A 66 -17.87 -3.61 1.98
C VAL A 66 -19.01 -2.67 1.60
N LYS A 67 -20.05 -3.19 0.94
CA LYS A 67 -21.21 -2.37 0.61
C LYS A 67 -21.86 -1.82 1.89
N GLY A 68 -22.04 -0.50 1.96
CA GLY A 68 -22.68 0.19 3.09
C GLY A 68 -21.77 0.49 4.28
N GLY A 69 -20.47 0.23 4.19
CA GLY A 69 -19.56 0.54 5.30
C GLY A 69 -18.22 -0.19 5.22
N PHE A 70 -17.62 -0.47 6.38
CA PHE A 70 -16.39 -1.24 6.47
C PHE A 70 -16.32 -2.09 7.73
N HIS A 71 -15.69 -3.25 7.60
CA HIS A 71 -15.36 -4.13 8.71
C HIS A 71 -14.03 -3.73 9.33
N LEU A 72 -14.00 -3.67 10.66
CA LEU A 72 -12.80 -3.47 11.46
C LEU A 72 -12.33 -4.80 12.02
N PHE A 73 -11.08 -5.15 11.76
CA PHE A 73 -10.39 -6.29 12.35
C PHE A 73 -9.32 -5.75 13.29
N ARG A 74 -9.27 -6.25 14.52
CA ARG A 74 -8.23 -5.90 15.50
C ARG A 74 -7.16 -6.98 15.52
N ASP A 75 -5.91 -6.58 15.58
CA ASP A 75 -4.78 -7.48 15.75
C ASP A 75 -4.12 -7.28 17.12
N ASP A 76 -3.41 -8.29 17.61
CA ASP A 76 -2.71 -8.25 18.88
C ASP A 76 -1.39 -7.46 18.72
N PRO A 77 -1.23 -6.28 19.35
CA PRO A 77 -0.02 -5.47 19.28
C PRO A 77 1.20 -6.15 19.91
N THR A 78 1.03 -7.20 20.72
CA THR A 78 2.12 -7.93 21.36
C THR A 78 2.61 -9.12 20.54
N ARG A 79 1.85 -9.53 19.50
CA ARG A 79 2.22 -10.65 18.63
C ARG A 79 3.49 -10.33 17.84
N GLY A 80 4.52 -11.17 17.99
CA GLY A 80 5.75 -11.05 17.19
C GLY A 80 5.51 -11.31 15.70
N ALA A 81 6.51 -11.02 14.87
CA ALA A 81 6.47 -11.34 13.44
C ALA A 81 6.34 -12.86 13.25
N SER A 82 5.11 -13.31 12.99
CA SER A 82 4.76 -14.70 12.75
C SER A 82 3.96 -14.77 11.46
N PHE A 83 4.11 -15.88 10.73
CA PHE A 83 3.27 -16.10 9.55
C PHE A 83 1.80 -16.18 10.00
N PRO A 84 0.88 -15.49 9.30
CA PRO A 84 -0.54 -15.75 9.51
C PRO A 84 -0.80 -17.22 9.19
N ALA A 85 -1.54 -17.90 10.08
CA ALA A 85 -1.96 -19.27 9.81
C ALA A 85 -2.82 -19.31 8.54
N ARG A 86 -2.78 -20.43 7.81
CA ARG A 86 -3.73 -20.63 6.72
C ARG A 86 -5.14 -20.57 7.31
N MET A 87 -5.96 -19.69 6.76
CA MET A 87 -7.32 -19.50 7.26
C MET A 87 -8.18 -20.72 6.90
N GLU A 88 -8.72 -21.40 7.90
CA GLU A 88 -9.75 -22.44 7.71
C GLU A 88 -11.11 -21.81 7.37
N GLN A 89 -11.37 -20.61 7.90
CA GLN A 89 -12.58 -19.82 7.69
C GLN A 89 -12.22 -18.35 7.53
N ALA A 90 -13.11 -17.57 6.93
CA ALA A 90 -12.94 -16.12 6.87
C ALA A 90 -12.81 -15.54 8.29
N PRO A 91 -11.96 -14.52 8.49
CA PRO A 91 -11.84 -13.89 9.79
C PRO A 91 -13.15 -13.17 10.13
N GLU A 92 -13.59 -13.30 11.38
CA GLU A 92 -14.75 -12.55 11.87
C GLU A 92 -14.35 -11.10 12.19
N PRO A 93 -15.15 -10.11 11.77
CA PRO A 93 -14.87 -8.71 12.07
C PRO A 93 -15.08 -8.43 13.57
N ALA A 94 -14.23 -7.59 14.14
CA ALA A 94 -14.41 -7.11 15.52
C ALA A 94 -15.57 -6.12 15.62
N SER A 95 -15.80 -5.31 14.58
CA SER A 95 -16.97 -4.45 14.44
C SER A 95 -17.24 -4.07 12.98
N PHE A 96 -18.40 -3.48 12.74
CA PHE A 96 -18.79 -2.90 11.46
C PHE A 96 -19.15 -1.42 11.66
N GLU A 97 -18.63 -0.56 10.81
CA GLU A 97 -18.98 0.86 10.77
C GLU A 97 -19.81 1.13 9.52
N SER A 98 -21.05 1.60 9.73
CA SER A 98 -21.96 1.93 8.63
C SER A 98 -21.61 3.29 8.04
N VAL A 99 -21.62 3.37 6.71
CA VAL A 99 -21.47 4.62 5.97
C VAL A 99 -22.66 4.76 5.03
N GLU A 100 -23.29 5.92 5.05
CA GLU A 100 -24.34 6.25 4.08
C GLU A 100 -23.67 6.95 2.88
N PRO A 101 -23.41 6.25 1.77
CA PRO A 101 -22.78 6.86 0.61
C PRO A 101 -23.74 7.89 -0.01
N PRO A 102 -23.22 8.91 -0.71
CA PRO A 102 -24.09 9.77 -1.50
C PRO A 102 -24.85 8.94 -2.53
N ARG A 103 -26.08 9.36 -2.84
CA ARG A 103 -26.92 8.68 -3.84
C ARG A 103 -26.24 8.62 -5.22
N ASN A 104 -25.41 9.61 -5.53
CA ASN A 104 -24.65 9.72 -6.77
C ASN A 104 -23.29 10.36 -6.48
N ASP A 105 -22.21 9.57 -6.62
CA ASP A 105 -20.84 10.04 -6.37
C ASP A 105 -20.42 11.19 -7.31
N THR A 106 -20.88 11.16 -8.57
CA THR A 106 -20.56 12.22 -9.53
C THR A 106 -21.20 13.54 -9.13
N GLU A 107 -22.48 13.49 -8.72
CA GLU A 107 -23.20 14.65 -8.20
C GLU A 107 -22.49 15.23 -6.96
N ALA A 108 -22.15 14.38 -6.00
CA ALA A 108 -21.46 14.79 -4.77
C ALA A 108 -20.07 15.42 -5.04
N LEU A 109 -19.31 14.91 -6.02
CA LEU A 109 -18.02 15.50 -6.42
C LEU A 109 -18.20 16.88 -7.06
N TRP A 110 -19.23 17.06 -7.89
CA TRP A 110 -19.54 18.36 -8.50
C TRP A 110 -20.02 19.39 -7.46
N GLU A 111 -20.88 18.98 -6.53
CA GLU A 111 -21.31 19.84 -5.42
C GLU A 111 -20.12 20.33 -4.62
N ASN A 112 -19.22 19.43 -4.21
CA ASN A 112 -18.00 19.78 -3.49
C ASN A 112 -17.14 20.78 -4.28
N PHE A 113 -16.97 20.56 -5.59
CA PHE A 113 -16.21 21.46 -6.44
C PHE A 113 -16.84 22.87 -6.49
N LEU A 114 -18.14 22.97 -6.75
CA LEU A 114 -18.86 24.24 -6.83
C LEU A 114 -18.87 24.98 -5.50
N GLU A 115 -19.00 24.27 -4.37
CA GLU A 115 -18.85 24.84 -3.03
C GLU A 115 -17.44 25.41 -2.81
N CYS A 116 -16.41 24.67 -3.21
CA CYS A 116 -15.02 25.14 -3.12
C CYS A 116 -14.80 26.42 -3.96
N VAL A 117 -15.35 26.48 -5.17
CA VAL A 117 -15.30 27.68 -6.03
C VAL A 117 -15.99 28.87 -5.34
N ARG A 118 -17.22 28.66 -4.83
CA ARG A 118 -17.98 29.70 -4.12
C ARG A 118 -17.23 30.21 -2.89
N ALA A 119 -16.60 29.30 -2.14
CA ALA A 119 -15.82 29.61 -0.93
C ALA A 119 -14.37 30.05 -1.21
N LYS A 120 -13.93 30.10 -2.49
CA LYS A 120 -12.55 30.38 -2.90
C LYS A 120 -11.51 29.46 -2.21
N ARG A 121 -11.86 28.19 -2.04
CA ARG A 121 -11.05 27.16 -1.37
C ARG A 121 -10.47 26.20 -2.40
N GLN A 122 -9.17 25.89 -2.29
CA GLN A 122 -8.50 24.98 -3.22
C GLN A 122 -8.57 23.49 -2.81
N SER A 123 -8.96 23.22 -1.56
CA SER A 123 -9.05 21.86 -1.01
C SER A 123 -10.36 21.16 -1.39
N THR A 124 -10.54 20.87 -2.67
CA THR A 124 -11.60 19.96 -3.14
C THR A 124 -11.33 18.53 -2.65
N PHE A 125 -12.30 17.62 -2.81
CA PHE A 125 -12.07 16.20 -2.52
C PHE A 125 -11.07 15.54 -3.49
N SER A 126 -10.87 16.11 -4.68
CA SER A 126 -9.94 15.59 -5.70
C SER A 126 -9.08 16.73 -6.28
N PRO A 127 -8.15 17.27 -5.47
CA PRO A 127 -7.33 18.38 -5.91
C PRO A 127 -6.32 17.94 -6.99
N PRO A 128 -5.86 18.85 -7.87
CA PRO A 128 -4.98 18.50 -8.99
C PRO A 128 -3.66 17.81 -8.61
N ASP A 129 -3.11 18.13 -7.43
CA ASP A 129 -1.88 17.50 -6.92
C ASP A 129 -2.10 16.01 -6.57
N LEU A 130 -3.25 15.67 -5.99
CA LEU A 130 -3.65 14.28 -5.78
C LEU A 130 -3.86 13.55 -7.12
N GLY A 131 -4.49 14.22 -8.09
CA GLY A 131 -4.61 13.69 -9.45
C GLY A 131 -3.25 13.40 -10.09
N ALA A 132 -2.29 14.31 -9.95
CA ALA A 132 -0.94 14.12 -10.46
C ALA A 132 -0.23 12.91 -9.83
N VAL A 133 -0.42 12.67 -8.52
CA VAL A 133 0.09 11.48 -7.83
C VAL A 133 -0.50 10.19 -8.41
N ALA A 134 -1.83 10.16 -8.61
CA ALA A 134 -2.52 8.98 -9.14
C ALA A 134 -2.06 8.68 -10.58
N VAL A 135 -2.05 9.69 -11.45
CA VAL A 135 -1.63 9.53 -12.85
C VAL A 135 -0.16 9.16 -12.97
N THR A 136 0.71 9.71 -12.13
CA THR A 136 2.14 9.33 -12.12
C THR A 136 2.32 7.85 -11.77
N THR A 137 1.61 7.37 -10.75
CA THR A 137 1.64 5.95 -10.36
C THR A 137 1.17 5.05 -11.52
N ALA A 138 0.07 5.42 -12.18
CA ALA A 138 -0.46 4.68 -13.32
C ALA A 138 0.50 4.68 -14.53
N ALA A 139 1.11 5.84 -14.83
CA ALA A 139 2.08 5.97 -15.92
C ALA A 139 3.33 5.11 -15.66
N MET A 140 3.86 5.13 -14.43
CA MET A 140 4.95 4.25 -14.02
C MET A 140 4.56 2.78 -14.13
N ALA A 141 3.35 2.40 -13.74
CA ALA A 141 2.87 1.03 -13.87
C ALA A 141 2.82 0.58 -15.34
N VAL A 142 2.27 1.40 -16.24
CA VAL A 142 2.24 1.11 -17.68
C VAL A 142 3.66 0.96 -18.23
N GLN A 143 4.57 1.87 -17.89
CA GLN A 143 5.97 1.78 -18.33
C GLN A 143 6.66 0.53 -17.78
N SER A 144 6.41 0.19 -16.52
CA SER A 144 6.96 -1.00 -15.88
C SER A 144 6.49 -2.27 -16.59
N TYR A 145 5.19 -2.38 -16.85
CA TYR A 145 4.59 -3.50 -17.59
C TYR A 145 5.19 -3.64 -18.99
N ARG A 146 5.34 -2.54 -19.75
CA ARG A 146 5.85 -2.57 -21.12
C ARG A 146 7.35 -2.88 -21.20
N THR A 147 8.12 -2.51 -20.19
CA THR A 147 9.59 -2.65 -20.20
C THR A 147 10.09 -3.84 -19.39
N GLY A 148 9.22 -4.47 -18.59
CA GLY A 148 9.59 -5.53 -17.65
C GLY A 148 10.48 -5.08 -16.50
N LYS A 149 10.53 -3.77 -16.21
CA LYS A 149 11.42 -3.18 -15.20
C LYS A 149 10.64 -2.63 -14.02
N ALA A 150 11.19 -2.77 -12.82
CA ALA A 150 10.80 -1.92 -11.70
C ALA A 150 11.36 -0.49 -11.93
N LEU A 151 10.63 0.52 -11.48
CA LEU A 151 10.94 1.92 -11.74
C LEU A 151 10.95 2.72 -10.44
N PHE A 152 11.85 3.70 -10.34
CA PHE A 152 11.85 4.71 -9.28
C PHE A 152 11.23 6.02 -9.74
N TRP A 153 10.72 6.78 -8.78
CA TRP A 153 10.33 8.17 -8.97
C TRP A 153 11.39 9.10 -8.35
N ASP A 154 12.10 9.85 -9.19
CA ASP A 154 12.98 10.92 -8.75
C ASP A 154 12.13 12.15 -8.40
N ARG A 155 11.99 12.42 -7.09
CA ARG A 155 11.14 13.51 -6.58
C ARG A 155 11.65 14.91 -6.95
N GLU A 156 12.97 15.08 -7.08
CA GLU A 156 13.58 16.38 -7.38
C GLU A 156 13.44 16.69 -8.87
N LYS A 157 13.76 15.73 -9.72
CA LYS A 157 13.68 15.88 -11.18
C LYS A 157 12.27 15.64 -11.72
N ARG A 158 11.37 15.09 -10.90
CA ARG A 158 10.01 14.66 -11.26
C ARG A 158 10.03 13.75 -12.48
N ALA A 159 10.90 12.74 -12.43
CA ALA A 159 11.18 11.86 -13.55
C ALA A 159 11.22 10.39 -13.11
N VAL A 160 10.92 9.51 -14.06
CA VAL A 160 10.98 8.06 -13.85
C VAL A 160 12.37 7.56 -14.21
N THR A 161 12.96 6.75 -13.34
CA THR A 161 14.25 6.08 -13.59
C THR A 161 14.10 4.57 -13.41
N THR A 162 15.05 3.79 -13.95
CA THR A 162 15.07 2.33 -13.69
C THR A 162 15.44 2.09 -12.23
N ALA A 163 14.70 1.22 -11.56
CA ALA A 163 15.01 0.83 -10.19
C ALA A 163 16.24 -0.08 -10.13
N ASP A 164 16.91 -0.07 -8.98
CA ASP A 164 18.10 -0.90 -8.68
C ASP A 164 18.03 -1.44 -7.25
N SER A 165 19.14 -2.03 -6.77
CA SER A 165 19.25 -2.64 -5.44
C SER A 165 19.13 -1.65 -4.28
N THR A 166 19.30 -0.35 -4.53
CA THR A 166 19.34 0.68 -3.47
C THR A 166 18.03 0.76 -2.68
N TRP A 167 16.91 0.33 -3.26
CA TRP A 167 15.64 0.21 -2.54
C TRP A 167 15.74 -0.76 -1.37
N ALA A 168 16.15 -2.00 -1.63
CA ALA A 168 16.26 -3.04 -0.61
C ALA A 168 17.38 -2.71 0.39
N GLU A 169 18.55 -2.31 -0.10
CA GLU A 169 19.71 -1.96 0.72
C GLU A 169 19.38 -0.90 1.78
N ARG A 170 18.53 0.08 1.44
CA ARG A 170 18.07 1.12 2.38
C ARG A 170 17.25 0.54 3.53
N TRP A 171 16.31 -0.34 3.24
CA TRP A 171 15.46 -0.97 4.27
C TRP A 171 16.27 -1.93 5.15
N GLU A 172 17.18 -2.70 4.56
CA GLU A 172 18.08 -3.59 5.27
C GLU A 172 19.04 -2.82 6.19
N LYS A 173 19.60 -1.70 5.71
CA LYS A 173 20.44 -0.81 6.53
C LYS A 173 19.66 -0.28 7.74
N ARG A 174 18.40 0.12 7.55
CA ARG A 174 17.53 0.58 8.66
C ARG A 174 17.27 -0.52 9.67
N SER A 175 16.98 -1.73 9.20
CA SER A 175 16.78 -2.90 10.07
C SER A 175 18.02 -3.16 10.93
N LYS A 176 19.22 -3.19 10.32
CA LYS A 176 20.50 -3.40 11.03
C LYS A 176 20.81 -2.31 12.07
N GLN A 177 20.28 -1.10 11.88
CA GLN A 177 20.46 0.02 12.80
C GLN A 177 19.42 0.08 13.93
N GLY A 178 18.43 -0.82 13.94
CA GLY A 178 17.31 -0.75 14.89
C GLY A 178 16.50 0.55 14.74
N ALA A 179 16.41 1.09 13.52
CA ALA A 179 15.73 2.34 13.27
C ALA A 179 14.22 2.24 13.52
N LYS A 180 13.59 3.35 13.92
CA LYS A 180 12.13 3.42 14.07
C LYS A 180 11.43 3.42 12.70
N PRO A 181 10.21 2.87 12.58
CA PRO A 181 9.40 2.96 11.36
C PRO A 181 9.06 4.39 10.99
N ASN A 182 8.97 4.64 9.69
CA ASN A 182 8.40 5.88 9.16
C ASN A 182 6.88 5.90 9.40
N GLN A 183 6.31 7.10 9.36
CA GLN A 183 4.88 7.31 9.51
C GLN A 183 4.33 8.03 8.29
N VAL A 184 3.10 7.69 7.90
CA VAL A 184 2.36 8.44 6.88
C VAL A 184 2.03 9.85 7.40
N PHE A 185 1.86 10.80 6.48
CA PHE A 185 1.56 12.18 6.85
C PHE A 185 0.29 12.27 7.72
N GLY A 186 0.37 13.04 8.81
CA GLY A 186 -0.74 13.24 9.73
C GLY A 186 -0.89 12.16 10.81
N TRP A 187 0.00 11.16 10.85
CA TRP A 187 0.02 10.15 11.91
C TRP A 187 1.36 10.13 12.64
N SER A 188 1.32 10.08 13.97
CA SER A 188 2.52 10.11 14.83
C SER A 188 2.96 8.73 15.32
N GLY A 189 2.24 7.66 14.97
CA GLY A 189 2.61 6.27 15.30
C GLY A 189 2.24 5.80 16.72
N GLY A 190 2.10 6.71 17.68
CA GLY A 190 1.84 6.36 19.09
C GLY A 190 2.81 5.28 19.63
N ASP A 191 2.32 4.43 20.52
CA ASP A 191 3.10 3.31 21.10
C ASP A 191 3.19 2.07 20.18
N GLY A 192 2.46 2.06 19.05
CA GLY A 192 2.36 0.91 18.15
C GLY A 192 3.51 0.75 17.16
N GLY A 193 4.52 1.61 17.22
CA GLY A 193 5.56 1.74 16.21
C GLY A 193 6.85 0.96 16.46
N VAL A 194 6.98 0.16 17.52
CA VAL A 194 8.23 -0.58 17.80
C VAL A 194 7.91 -2.04 18.07
N VAL A 195 8.58 -2.93 17.32
CA VAL A 195 8.51 -4.37 17.60
C VAL A 195 9.18 -4.61 18.94
N GLN A 196 8.45 -5.21 19.87
CA GLN A 196 9.02 -5.74 21.11
C GLN A 196 9.48 -7.17 20.83
N PRO A 197 10.79 -7.42 20.63
CA PRO A 197 11.26 -8.75 20.33
C PRO A 197 10.97 -9.66 21.54
N PRO A 198 10.44 -10.87 21.32
CA PRO A 198 10.38 -11.87 22.38
C PRO A 198 11.78 -12.11 22.96
N PRO A 199 11.92 -12.41 24.27
CA PRO A 199 13.22 -12.55 24.91
C PRO A 199 14.18 -13.53 24.22
N HIS A 200 13.67 -14.56 23.55
CA HIS A 200 14.49 -15.55 22.83
C HIS A 200 15.12 -15.02 21.53
N GLN A 201 14.65 -13.89 20.98
CA GLN A 201 15.26 -13.29 19.79
C GLN A 201 16.64 -12.69 20.06
N SER A 202 17.02 -12.44 21.32
CA SER A 202 18.41 -12.10 21.67
C SER A 202 19.40 -13.23 21.37
N LEU A 203 18.91 -14.47 21.28
CA LEU A 203 19.68 -15.67 20.95
C LEU A 203 19.79 -15.87 19.42
N ALA A 204 19.16 -15.01 18.62
CA ALA A 204 19.16 -15.14 17.16
C ALA A 204 20.41 -14.47 16.56
N GLY A 205 21.10 -15.18 15.67
CA GLY A 205 22.26 -14.65 14.95
C GLY A 205 23.16 -15.76 14.41
N PRO A 206 24.08 -15.46 13.49
CA PRO A 206 25.11 -16.41 13.11
C PRO A 206 26.09 -16.61 14.28
N TRP A 207 26.61 -17.82 14.41
CA TRP A 207 27.76 -18.08 15.28
C TRP A 207 28.95 -17.28 14.76
N LEU A 208 29.48 -16.38 15.59
CA LEU A 208 30.64 -15.57 15.23
C LEU A 208 31.86 -16.14 15.95
N ASN A 209 32.81 -16.69 15.19
CA ASN A 209 34.06 -17.25 15.70
C ASN A 209 33.85 -18.30 16.81
N GLY A 210 32.84 -19.17 16.65
CA GLY A 210 32.52 -20.22 17.61
C GLY A 210 31.86 -19.73 18.90
N LYS A 211 31.49 -18.45 19.00
CA LYS A 211 30.68 -17.93 20.09
C LYS A 211 29.21 -17.98 19.74
N ASP A 212 28.44 -18.52 20.67
CA ASP A 212 26.98 -18.56 20.63
C ASP A 212 26.45 -17.12 20.71
N PRO A 213 25.53 -16.69 19.81
CA PRO A 213 24.85 -15.39 19.93
C PRO A 213 24.12 -15.19 21.27
N ALA A 214 23.88 -16.26 22.04
CA ALA A 214 23.30 -16.23 23.38
C ALA A 214 24.24 -15.77 24.53
N VAL A 215 25.55 -15.61 24.28
CA VAL A 215 26.59 -15.46 25.33
C VAL A 215 27.43 -14.19 25.18
#